data_AF-A0A418MWT9-F1
#
_entry.id   AF-A0A418MWT9-F1
#
_cell.length_a   1.000
_cell.length_b   1.000
_cell.length_c   1.000
_cell.angle_alpha   90.00
_cell.angle_beta   90.00
_cell.angle_gamma   90.00
#
_symmetry.space_group_name_H-M   'P 1'
#
loop_
_entity.id
_entity.type
_entity.pdbx_description
1 polymer ?
#
loop_
_entity_poly.entity_id
_entity_poly.type
_entity_poly.pdbx_seq_one_letter_code
_entity_poly.pdbx_strand_id
1 'polypeptide(L)'
;MASVPGEVAPLPNDRIEQPRMEELESRLITLALVVALAVSIADNIFNFIESQNWATPLIFLTMLIFLRWLDVTRRRVMSIATGAPLRVYDSSSAFYGEALHAIQRSSKSVYAVFSHAKAPPQQTEESRRYYTATIRWARKNPGKRHLHRVIRLPHHSPDIQAWVDEQVELGEKVENYHVRVLRYPPGMELEGENFAVIDSSVVFLGYAVDDRGELHGFSIRDAGVAATFEHHFRELWRLANSSPSGHPPQQRQPLADPSDGMGDAQRPSRGA
;
A
#
# COMPACT_ATOMS: atom_id res chain seq x y z
N MET A 1 -2.95 41.76 -34.70
CA MET A 1 -1.62 41.80 -34.07
C MET A 1 -1.61 40.78 -32.95
N ALA A 2 -1.04 39.61 -33.22
CA ALA A 2 -0.92 38.52 -32.25
C ALA A 2 0.51 38.53 -31.71
N SER A 3 0.65 38.71 -30.40
CA SER A 3 1.95 38.63 -29.72
C SER A 3 2.18 37.19 -29.28
N VAL A 4 3.23 36.57 -29.83
CA VAL A 4 3.77 35.28 -29.40
C VAL A 4 4.68 35.54 -28.20
N PRO A 5 4.50 34.87 -27.05
CA PRO A 5 5.48 34.90 -25.97
C PRO A 5 6.25 33.58 -25.86
N GLY A 6 7.57 33.71 -25.78
CA GLY A 6 8.38 32.87 -24.90
C GLY A 6 9.09 31.69 -25.56
N GLU A 7 10.15 31.98 -26.28
CA GLU A 7 11.25 31.04 -26.51
C GLU A 7 11.84 30.64 -25.14
N VAL A 8 11.65 29.37 -24.76
CA VAL A 8 12.16 28.80 -23.51
C VAL A 8 13.64 28.53 -23.68
N ALA A 9 14.47 29.23 -22.89
CA ALA A 9 15.91 29.01 -22.82
C ALA A 9 16.22 27.53 -22.47
N PRO A 10 17.25 26.92 -23.10
CA PRO A 10 17.65 25.57 -22.75
C PRO A 10 18.15 25.51 -21.30
N LEU A 11 17.60 24.58 -20.52
CA LEU A 11 18.01 24.32 -19.14
C LEU A 11 19.48 23.89 -19.07
N PRO A 12 20.21 24.28 -18.00
CA PRO A 12 21.63 24.00 -17.84
C PRO A 12 21.94 22.51 -17.76
N ASN A 13 23.14 22.14 -18.21
CA ASN A 13 23.68 20.80 -18.42
C ASN A 13 23.83 19.93 -17.15
N ASP A 14 23.38 20.43 -15.98
CA ASP A 14 23.59 19.82 -14.66
C ASP A 14 22.89 18.46 -14.48
N ARG A 15 21.83 18.22 -15.25
CA ARG A 15 21.04 16.97 -15.14
C ARG A 15 21.75 15.73 -15.71
N ILE A 16 22.79 15.91 -16.52
CA ILE A 16 23.53 14.80 -17.16
C ILE A 16 24.76 14.38 -16.33
N GLU A 17 25.29 15.26 -15.48
CA GLU A 17 26.49 14.97 -14.68
C GLU A 17 26.19 14.25 -13.36
N GLN A 18 25.07 14.58 -12.71
CA GLN A 18 24.59 13.90 -11.49
C GLN A 18 24.49 12.36 -11.62
N PRO A 19 23.84 11.80 -12.66
CA PRO A 19 23.73 10.34 -12.77
C PRO A 19 25.07 9.62 -12.98
N ARG A 20 26.06 10.29 -13.58
CA ARG A 20 27.40 9.71 -13.79
C ARG A 20 28.24 9.70 -12.51
N MET A 21 28.14 10.75 -11.70
CA MET A 21 28.79 10.83 -10.39
C MET A 21 28.27 9.75 -9.43
N GLU A 22 26.95 9.58 -9.36
CA GLU A 22 26.33 8.56 -8.50
C GLU A 22 26.67 7.13 -8.93
N GLU A 23 26.80 6.88 -10.24
CA GLU A 23 27.21 5.56 -10.75
C GLU A 23 28.69 5.28 -10.43
N LEU A 24 29.57 6.28 -10.54
CA LEU A 24 30.97 6.16 -10.14
C LEU A 24 31.12 5.91 -8.64
N GLU A 25 30.37 6.64 -7.82
CA GLU A 25 30.38 6.49 -6.37
C GLU A 25 29.95 5.07 -5.94
N SER A 26 28.84 4.57 -6.50
CA SER A 26 28.37 3.20 -6.23
C SER A 26 29.39 2.13 -6.64
N ARG A 27 30.05 2.30 -7.79
CA ARG A 27 31.11 1.40 -8.26
C ARG A 27 32.33 1.44 -7.36
N LEU A 28 32.73 2.61 -6.88
CA LEU A 28 33.86 2.78 -5.95
C LEU A 28 33.58 2.14 -4.59
N ILE A 29 32.37 2.33 -4.04
CA ILE A 29 31.96 1.70 -2.77
C ILE A 29 31.96 0.18 -2.90
N THR A 30 31.42 -0.35 -4.01
CA THR A 30 31.40 -1.79 -4.27
C THR A 30 32.81 -2.36 -4.39
N LEU A 31 33.70 -1.67 -5.12
CA LEU A 31 35.09 -2.06 -5.27
C LEU A 31 35.82 -2.07 -3.93
N ALA A 32 35.65 -1.03 -3.12
CA ALA A 32 36.24 -0.94 -1.79
C ALA A 32 35.81 -2.10 -0.89
N LEU A 33 34.53 -2.50 -0.93
CA LEU A 33 34.01 -3.64 -0.18
C LEU A 33 34.53 -4.99 -0.69
N VAL A 34 34.66 -5.17 -2.00
CA VAL A 34 35.27 -6.38 -2.58
C VAL A 34 36.74 -6.51 -2.12
N VAL A 35 37.48 -5.41 -2.16
CA VAL A 35 38.88 -5.38 -1.70
C VAL A 35 38.96 -5.65 -0.20
N ALA A 36 38.13 -5.01 0.62
CA ALA A 36 38.09 -5.24 2.07
C ALA A 36 37.73 -6.71 2.41
N LEU A 37 36.79 -7.31 1.69
CA LEU A 37 36.44 -8.72 1.83
C LEU A 37 37.63 -9.62 1.45
N ALA A 38 38.29 -9.35 0.32
CA ALA A 38 39.43 -10.13 -0.14
C ALA A 38 40.62 -10.06 0.84
N VAL A 39 40.93 -8.86 1.34
CA VAL A 39 41.96 -8.64 2.37
C VAL A 39 41.60 -9.36 3.66
N SER A 40 40.34 -9.28 4.10
CA SER A 40 39.87 -9.95 5.31
C SER A 40 39.89 -11.48 5.19
N ILE A 41 39.58 -12.03 4.02
CA ILE A 41 39.71 -13.48 3.74
C ILE A 41 41.18 -13.90 3.73
N ALA A 42 42.06 -13.13 3.08
CA ALA A 42 43.48 -13.42 3.02
C ALA A 42 44.12 -13.38 4.42
N ASP A 43 43.82 -12.35 5.21
CA ASP A 43 44.29 -12.22 6.59
C ASP A 43 43.88 -13.42 7.45
N ASN A 44 42.63 -13.88 7.29
CA ASN A 44 42.07 -15.01 8.03
C ASN A 44 42.57 -16.40 7.57
N ILE A 45 43.03 -16.53 6.33
CA ILE A 45 43.63 -17.77 5.79
C ILE A 45 45.11 -17.86 6.15
N PHE A 46 45.83 -16.74 6.05
CA PHE A 46 47.28 -16.69 6.25
C PHE A 46 47.69 -16.32 7.69
N ASN A 47 46.72 -16.08 8.59
CA ASN A 47 46.93 -15.68 10.00
C ASN A 47 47.91 -14.50 10.14
N PHE A 48 47.80 -13.49 9.28
CA PHE A 48 48.71 -12.34 9.29
C PHE A 48 48.55 -11.47 10.54
N ILE A 49 47.34 -11.43 11.09
CA ILE A 49 46.99 -10.80 12.37
C ILE A 49 46.49 -11.91 13.31
N GLU A 50 47.09 -12.03 14.50
CA GLU A 50 47.07 -13.18 15.45
C GLU A 50 45.71 -13.77 15.91
N SER A 51 44.57 -13.40 15.32
CA SER A 51 43.27 -13.95 15.69
C SER A 51 42.42 -14.31 14.47
N GLN A 52 42.10 -15.59 14.34
CA GLN A 52 41.25 -16.12 13.27
C GLN A 52 39.78 -15.75 13.53
N ASN A 53 39.36 -14.55 13.11
CA ASN A 53 38.00 -14.03 13.33
C ASN A 53 37.20 -13.96 12.03
N TRP A 54 36.42 -15.02 11.76
CA TRP A 54 35.55 -15.13 10.59
C TRP A 54 34.38 -14.13 10.56
N ALA A 55 34.15 -13.37 11.63
CA ALA A 55 33.06 -12.39 11.67
C ALA A 55 33.28 -11.23 10.68
N THR A 56 34.52 -10.74 10.54
CA THR A 56 34.82 -9.58 9.68
C THR A 56 34.58 -9.87 8.17
N PRO A 57 35.06 -11.00 7.61
CA PRO A 57 34.70 -11.38 6.24
C PRO A 57 33.18 -11.54 6.05
N LEU A 58 32.48 -12.08 7.06
CA LEU A 58 31.04 -12.30 6.99
C LEU A 58 30.28 -10.97 6.91
N ILE A 59 30.66 -9.97 7.72
CA ILE A 59 30.05 -8.63 7.70
C ILE A 59 30.20 -7.98 6.32
N PHE A 60 31.41 -8.03 5.74
CA PHE A 60 31.64 -7.47 4.40
C PHE A 60 30.86 -8.21 3.31
N LEU A 61 30.75 -9.54 3.41
CA LEU A 61 29.93 -10.34 2.51
C LEU A 61 28.45 -9.96 2.61
N THR A 62 27.91 -9.82 3.82
CA THR A 62 26.51 -9.41 4.04
C THR A 62 26.25 -8.00 3.51
N MET A 63 27.14 -7.03 3.76
CA MET A 63 27.05 -5.69 3.18
C MET A 63 27.06 -5.72 1.64
N LEU A 64 27.90 -6.55 1.04
CA LEU A 64 28.00 -6.68 -0.41
C LEU A 64 26.73 -7.28 -1.02
N ILE A 65 26.15 -8.29 -0.37
CA ILE A 65 24.86 -8.87 -0.76
C ILE A 65 23.76 -7.80 -0.67
N PHE A 66 23.72 -7.04 0.43
CA PHE A 66 22.74 -5.99 0.64
C PHE A 66 22.84 -4.86 -0.38
N LEU A 67 24.06 -4.36 -0.66
CA LEU A 67 24.28 -3.34 -1.69
C LEU A 67 23.91 -3.85 -3.09
N ARG A 68 24.26 -5.10 -3.42
CA ARG A 68 23.88 -5.68 -4.70
C ARG A 68 22.36 -5.81 -4.83
N TRP A 69 21.68 -6.15 -3.73
CA TRP A 69 20.22 -6.18 -3.68
C TRP A 69 19.60 -4.79 -3.87
N LEU A 70 20.15 -3.75 -3.23
CA LEU A 70 19.73 -2.36 -3.43
C LEU A 70 19.97 -1.90 -4.87
N ASP A 71 21.11 -2.24 -5.47
CA ASP A 71 21.48 -1.80 -6.82
C ASP A 71 20.65 -2.51 -7.92
N VAL A 72 20.27 -3.78 -7.70
CA VAL A 72 19.30 -4.47 -8.57
C VAL A 72 17.91 -3.84 -8.43
N THR A 73 17.49 -3.51 -7.21
CA THR A 73 16.22 -2.85 -6.94
C THR A 73 16.18 -1.46 -7.58
N ARG A 74 17.24 -0.65 -7.39
CA ARG A 74 17.40 0.66 -8.01
C ARG A 74 17.38 0.56 -9.53
N ARG A 75 18.09 -0.39 -10.14
CA ARG A 75 18.07 -0.56 -11.61
C ARG A 75 16.70 -0.96 -12.14
N ARG A 76 15.95 -1.81 -11.43
CA ARG A 76 14.56 -2.12 -11.80
C ARG A 76 13.67 -0.89 -11.70
N VAL A 77 13.76 -0.14 -10.60
CA VAL A 77 13.02 1.11 -10.38
C VAL A 77 13.40 2.17 -11.44
N MET A 78 14.68 2.29 -11.79
CA MET A 78 15.15 3.23 -12.80
C MET A 78 14.78 2.79 -14.22
N SER A 79 14.84 1.50 -14.55
CA SER A 79 14.36 1.00 -15.85
C SER A 79 12.87 1.25 -16.07
N ILE A 80 12.11 1.29 -14.97
CA ILE A 80 10.72 1.70 -14.94
C ILE A 80 10.60 3.24 -15.06
N ALA A 81 11.42 3.99 -14.32
CA ALA A 81 11.34 5.45 -14.24
C ALA A 81 11.89 6.19 -15.48
N THR A 82 12.82 5.59 -16.25
CA THR A 82 13.48 6.27 -17.38
C THR A 82 12.65 6.30 -18.67
N GLY A 83 11.52 5.59 -18.74
CA GLY A 83 10.65 5.56 -19.92
C GLY A 83 9.16 5.72 -19.65
N ALA A 84 8.70 5.44 -18.42
CA ALA A 84 7.29 5.56 -18.07
C ALA A 84 6.97 7.01 -17.67
N PRO A 85 5.88 7.60 -18.20
CA PRO A 85 5.44 8.92 -17.77
C PRO A 85 4.99 8.87 -16.30
N LEU A 86 5.84 9.39 -15.41
CA LEU A 86 5.59 9.62 -14.00
C LEU A 86 4.92 10.99 -13.82
N ARG A 87 3.84 11.04 -13.06
CA ARG A 87 3.19 12.30 -12.64
C ARG A 87 3.06 12.32 -11.14
N VAL A 88 3.58 13.38 -10.51
CA VAL A 88 3.56 13.60 -9.06
C VAL A 88 2.37 14.50 -8.69
N TYR A 89 1.82 14.28 -7.49
CA TYR A 89 0.69 14.99 -6.93
C TYR A 89 1.01 15.42 -5.49
N ASP A 90 1.16 16.72 -5.28
CA ASP A 90 1.56 17.31 -4.00
C ASP A 90 0.38 17.63 -3.07
N SER A 91 -0.80 17.05 -3.33
CA SER A 91 -1.99 17.22 -2.47
C SER A 91 -2.98 16.09 -2.64
N SER A 92 -3.77 15.84 -1.59
CA SER A 92 -4.86 14.86 -1.60
C SER A 92 -5.86 15.14 -2.72
N SER A 93 -6.17 16.42 -2.97
CA SER A 93 -7.14 16.83 -3.98
C SER A 93 -6.67 16.50 -5.40
N ALA A 94 -5.42 16.82 -5.72
CA ALA A 94 -4.83 16.47 -7.01
C ALA A 94 -4.74 14.95 -7.20
N PHE A 95 -4.27 14.23 -6.17
CA PHE A 95 -4.11 12.78 -6.21
C PHE A 95 -5.46 12.04 -6.40
N TYR A 96 -6.42 12.27 -5.48
CA TYR A 96 -7.72 11.60 -5.54
C TYR A 96 -8.55 12.05 -6.74
N GLY A 97 -8.41 13.32 -7.17
CA GLY A 97 -9.06 13.85 -8.35
C GLY A 97 -8.63 13.09 -9.62
N GLU A 98 -7.33 12.93 -9.83
CA GLU A 98 -6.79 12.23 -11.00
C GLU A 98 -7.01 10.71 -10.94
N ALA A 99 -6.90 10.11 -9.75
CA ALA A 99 -7.23 8.70 -9.55
C ALA A 99 -8.71 8.43 -9.87
N LEU A 100 -9.62 9.27 -9.38
CA LEU A 100 -11.05 9.15 -9.68
C LEU A 100 -11.32 9.32 -11.18
N HIS A 101 -10.68 10.29 -11.81
CA HIS A 101 -10.83 10.54 -13.24
C HIS A 101 -10.34 9.36 -14.09
N ALA A 102 -9.23 8.72 -13.71
CA ALA A 102 -8.76 7.48 -14.33
C ALA A 102 -9.77 6.34 -14.15
N ILE A 103 -10.31 6.14 -12.95
CA ILE A 103 -11.32 5.10 -12.68
C ILE A 103 -12.60 5.34 -13.49
N GLN A 104 -13.07 6.58 -13.59
CA GLN A 104 -14.28 6.90 -14.35
C GLN A 104 -14.16 6.54 -15.84
N ARG A 105 -12.95 6.62 -16.40
CA ARG A 105 -12.64 6.22 -17.78
C ARG A 105 -12.31 4.73 -17.93
N SER A 106 -11.99 4.06 -16.83
CA SER A 106 -11.73 2.62 -16.84
C SER A 106 -12.96 1.83 -17.27
N SER A 107 -12.67 0.75 -17.98
CA SER A 107 -13.65 -0.13 -18.60
C SER A 107 -13.65 -1.54 -18.03
N LYS A 108 -12.60 -1.94 -17.29
CA LYS A 108 -12.40 -3.35 -16.91
C LYS A 108 -12.20 -3.55 -15.41
N SER A 109 -11.10 -3.08 -14.85
CA SER A 109 -10.66 -3.51 -13.52
C SER A 109 -9.96 -2.42 -12.73
N VAL A 110 -10.19 -2.44 -11.43
CA VAL A 110 -9.48 -1.64 -10.45
C VAL A 110 -9.07 -2.56 -9.30
N TYR A 111 -7.77 -2.63 -9.03
CA TYR A 111 -7.19 -3.37 -7.90
C TYR A 111 -6.60 -2.39 -6.91
N ALA A 112 -7.26 -2.20 -5.76
CA ALA A 112 -6.90 -1.16 -4.80
C ALA A 112 -6.48 -1.75 -3.45
N VAL A 113 -5.41 -1.22 -2.88
CA VAL A 113 -4.96 -1.51 -1.52
C VAL A 113 -5.11 -0.26 -0.67
N PHE A 114 -5.77 -0.43 0.47
CA PHE A 114 -5.88 0.58 1.49
C PHE A 114 -5.14 0.11 2.75
N SER A 115 -4.30 0.97 3.30
CA SER A 115 -3.48 0.72 4.48
C SER A 115 -3.35 2.03 5.26
N HIS A 116 -4.37 2.35 6.05
CA HIS A 116 -4.33 3.49 6.98
C HIS A 116 -5.18 3.17 8.22
N ALA A 117 -4.76 3.67 9.38
CA ALA A 117 -5.49 3.50 10.64
C ALA A 117 -6.79 4.34 10.75
N LYS A 118 -6.98 5.35 9.88
CA LYS A 118 -8.11 6.29 9.91
C LYS A 118 -9.00 6.05 8.70
N ALA A 119 -10.32 6.05 8.91
CA ALA A 119 -11.26 5.81 7.82
C ALA A 119 -11.19 6.94 6.77
N PRO A 120 -11.28 6.65 5.47
CA PRO A 120 -11.22 7.69 4.45
C PRO A 120 -12.20 8.85 4.60
N PRO A 121 -13.47 8.65 5.03
CA PRO A 121 -14.41 9.76 5.26
C PRO A 121 -13.99 10.71 6.38
N GLN A 122 -13.05 10.32 7.23
CA GLN A 122 -12.53 11.13 8.33
C GLN A 122 -11.23 11.87 7.96
N GLN A 123 -10.68 11.63 6.77
CA GLN A 123 -9.43 12.23 6.30
C GLN A 123 -9.67 13.53 5.55
N THR A 124 -10.36 13.49 4.41
CA THR A 124 -10.62 14.66 3.54
C THR A 124 -11.96 14.54 2.81
N GLU A 125 -12.47 15.64 2.28
CA GLU A 125 -13.67 15.60 1.42
C GLU A 125 -13.40 14.85 0.11
N GLU A 126 -12.18 14.98 -0.41
CA GLU A 126 -11.75 14.39 -1.67
C GLU A 126 -11.58 12.88 -1.57
N SER A 127 -11.04 12.37 -0.46
CA SER A 127 -11.05 10.93 -0.18
C SER A 127 -12.49 10.43 -0.13
N ARG A 128 -13.38 11.06 0.64
CA ARG A 128 -14.80 10.69 0.71
C ARG A 128 -15.43 10.60 -0.69
N ARG A 129 -15.24 11.63 -1.51
CA ARG A 129 -15.74 11.67 -2.90
C ARG A 129 -15.17 10.54 -3.75
N TYR A 130 -13.88 10.26 -3.66
CA TYR A 130 -13.21 9.17 -4.36
C TYR A 130 -13.81 7.80 -3.98
N TYR A 131 -13.90 7.49 -2.68
CA TYR A 131 -14.42 6.21 -2.22
C TYR A 131 -15.89 6.00 -2.59
N THR A 132 -16.75 7.00 -2.42
CA THR A 132 -18.16 6.88 -2.85
C THR A 132 -18.28 6.72 -4.38
N ALA A 133 -17.51 7.47 -5.15
CA ALA A 133 -17.60 7.43 -6.61
C ALA A 133 -17.02 6.15 -7.22
N THR A 134 -16.01 5.54 -6.61
CA THR A 134 -15.46 4.24 -7.04
C THR A 134 -16.47 3.10 -6.84
N ILE A 135 -17.18 3.06 -5.72
CA ILE A 135 -18.30 2.11 -5.53
C ILE A 135 -19.40 2.35 -6.55
N ARG A 136 -19.76 3.62 -6.79
CA ARG A 136 -20.75 3.97 -7.83
C ARG A 136 -20.28 3.54 -9.23
N TRP A 137 -18.99 3.63 -9.52
CA TRP A 137 -18.41 3.15 -10.77
C TRP A 137 -18.54 1.62 -10.90
N ALA A 138 -18.26 0.87 -9.83
CA ALA A 138 -18.38 -0.60 -9.81
C ALA A 138 -19.82 -1.06 -10.03
N ARG A 139 -20.81 -0.35 -9.47
CA ARG A 139 -22.25 -0.61 -9.70
C ARG A 139 -22.68 -0.45 -11.16
N LYS A 140 -21.94 0.29 -11.99
CA LYS A 140 -22.27 0.48 -13.40
C LYS A 140 -21.78 -0.73 -14.20
N ASN A 141 -22.59 -1.19 -15.14
CA ASN A 141 -22.28 -2.31 -16.04
C ASN A 141 -21.87 -3.60 -15.28
N PRO A 142 -22.80 -4.25 -14.56
CA PRO A 142 -22.61 -5.57 -13.96
C PRO A 142 -21.88 -6.57 -14.88
N GLY A 143 -20.91 -7.30 -14.34
CA GLY A 143 -20.09 -8.30 -15.04
C GLY A 143 -18.94 -7.74 -15.90
N LYS A 144 -18.92 -6.44 -16.23
CA LYS A 144 -17.89 -5.83 -17.09
C LYS A 144 -16.80 -5.08 -16.34
N ARG A 145 -17.15 -4.50 -15.18
CA ARG A 145 -16.27 -3.67 -14.36
C ARG A 145 -16.05 -4.34 -13.02
N HIS A 146 -14.81 -4.49 -12.60
CA HIS A 146 -14.49 -5.19 -11.36
C HIS A 146 -13.65 -4.29 -10.46
N LEU A 147 -14.14 -4.01 -9.26
CA LEU A 147 -13.39 -3.32 -8.22
C LEU A 147 -13.00 -4.33 -7.15
N HIS A 148 -11.72 -4.62 -7.04
CA HIS A 148 -11.18 -5.45 -5.97
C HIS A 148 -10.44 -4.56 -4.97
N ARG A 149 -10.74 -4.71 -3.68
CA ARG A 149 -10.08 -3.96 -2.60
C ARG A 149 -9.51 -4.89 -1.55
N VAL A 150 -8.24 -4.71 -1.22
CA VAL A 150 -7.65 -5.23 0.02
C VAL A 150 -7.56 -4.11 1.03
N ILE A 151 -8.13 -4.31 2.21
CA ILE A 151 -8.02 -3.44 3.37
C ILE A 151 -7.01 -4.07 4.33
N ARG A 152 -5.83 -3.46 4.44
CA ARG A 152 -4.73 -3.87 5.31
C ARG A 152 -4.80 -3.10 6.61
N LEU A 153 -4.82 -3.80 7.74
CA LEU A 153 -4.90 -3.19 9.05
C LEU A 153 -3.99 -3.89 10.07
N PRO A 154 -3.52 -3.16 11.09
CA PRO A 154 -3.03 -3.76 12.33
C PRO A 154 -4.02 -4.77 12.92
N HIS A 155 -3.54 -5.62 13.82
CA HIS A 155 -4.39 -6.61 14.50
C HIS A 155 -5.60 -5.95 15.16
N HIS A 156 -5.36 -4.81 15.83
CA HIS A 156 -6.36 -4.05 16.55
C HIS A 156 -6.48 -2.64 15.95
N SER A 157 -7.66 -2.28 15.42
CA SER A 157 -7.91 -0.97 14.81
C SER A 157 -9.40 -0.58 14.98
N PRO A 158 -9.82 -0.23 16.21
CA PRO A 158 -11.23 0.01 16.51
C PRO A 158 -11.79 1.22 15.76
N ASP A 159 -10.97 2.26 15.56
CA ASP A 159 -11.39 3.54 14.97
C ASP A 159 -11.86 3.44 13.52
N ILE A 160 -11.38 2.42 12.79
CA ILE A 160 -11.74 2.18 11.39
C ILE A 160 -12.72 1.03 11.22
N GLN A 161 -13.00 0.25 12.29
CA GLN A 161 -13.75 -1.00 12.21
C GLN A 161 -15.12 -0.83 11.55
N ALA A 162 -15.86 0.21 11.95
CA ALA A 162 -17.19 0.49 11.39
C ALA A 162 -17.15 0.72 9.86
N TRP A 163 -16.11 1.41 9.36
CA TRP A 163 -15.94 1.60 7.92
C TRP A 163 -15.56 0.30 7.21
N VAL A 164 -14.72 -0.54 7.84
CA VAL A 164 -14.37 -1.86 7.29
C VAL A 164 -15.60 -2.73 7.14
N ASP A 165 -16.44 -2.80 8.18
CA ASP A 165 -17.67 -3.59 8.17
C ASP A 165 -18.62 -3.10 7.07
N GLU A 166 -18.77 -1.77 6.91
CA GLU A 166 -19.51 -1.18 5.79
C GLU A 166 -18.96 -1.61 4.43
N GLN A 167 -17.63 -1.63 4.25
CA GLN A 167 -17.02 -2.06 2.99
C GLN A 167 -17.26 -3.55 2.70
N VAL A 168 -17.21 -4.40 3.73
CA VAL A 168 -17.50 -5.83 3.60
C VAL A 168 -18.95 -6.04 3.20
N GLU A 169 -19.90 -5.39 3.90
CA GLU A 169 -21.33 -5.45 3.58
C GLU A 169 -21.62 -4.94 2.16
N LEU A 170 -20.94 -3.86 1.73
CA LEU A 170 -21.04 -3.38 0.35
C LEU A 170 -20.51 -4.38 -0.67
N GLY A 171 -19.45 -5.11 -0.34
CA GLY A 171 -18.89 -6.17 -1.20
C GLY A 171 -19.83 -7.36 -1.37
N GLU A 172 -20.70 -7.63 -0.41
CA GLU A 172 -21.75 -8.65 -0.52
C GLU A 172 -22.93 -8.17 -1.38
N LYS A 173 -23.22 -6.85 -1.37
CA LYS A 173 -24.39 -6.26 -2.04
C LYS A 173 -24.13 -5.80 -3.47
N VAL A 174 -22.89 -5.49 -3.82
CA VAL A 174 -22.52 -4.96 -5.13
C VAL A 174 -21.74 -6.03 -5.89
N GLU A 175 -22.39 -6.63 -6.90
CA GLU A 175 -21.87 -7.77 -7.68
C GLU A 175 -20.42 -7.60 -8.15
N ASN A 176 -20.08 -6.40 -8.60
CA ASN A 176 -18.79 -6.03 -9.17
C ASN A 176 -17.76 -5.51 -8.14
N TYR A 177 -18.09 -5.52 -6.84
CA TYR A 177 -17.23 -5.01 -5.79
C TYR A 177 -16.82 -6.15 -4.86
N HIS A 178 -15.51 -6.40 -4.79
CA HIS A 178 -14.96 -7.46 -3.98
C HIS A 178 -14.02 -6.87 -2.94
N VAL A 179 -14.25 -7.19 -1.68
CA VAL A 179 -13.44 -6.67 -0.56
C VAL A 179 -12.84 -7.83 0.20
N ARG A 180 -11.58 -7.67 0.60
CA ARG A 180 -10.93 -8.54 1.57
C ARG A 180 -10.22 -7.72 2.62
N VAL A 181 -10.22 -8.24 3.84
CA VAL A 181 -9.53 -7.63 4.98
C VAL A 181 -8.33 -8.49 5.32
N LEU A 182 -7.15 -7.88 5.38
CA LEU A 182 -5.91 -8.50 5.83
C LEU A 182 -5.50 -7.86 7.14
N ARG A 183 -5.54 -8.62 8.23
CA ARG A 183 -5.05 -8.17 9.53
C ARG A 183 -3.68 -8.76 9.81
N TYR A 184 -2.72 -7.90 10.16
CA TYR A 184 -1.41 -8.36 10.56
C TYR A 184 -1.43 -8.93 11.97
N PRO A 185 -0.63 -9.97 12.26
CA PRO A 185 -0.37 -10.39 13.63
C PRO A 185 0.26 -9.24 14.44
N PRO A 186 0.05 -9.21 15.77
CA PRO A 186 0.76 -8.28 16.64
C PRO A 186 2.27 -8.33 16.41
N GLY A 187 2.93 -7.17 16.30
CA GLY A 187 4.38 -7.07 16.09
C GLY A 187 4.86 -7.25 14.64
N MET A 188 3.96 -7.49 13.68
CA MET A 188 4.25 -7.43 12.23
C MET A 188 3.52 -6.27 11.54
N GLU A 189 3.29 -5.19 12.29
CA GLU A 189 2.59 -4.00 11.85
C GLU A 189 3.53 -3.17 10.98
N LEU A 190 3.52 -3.44 9.68
CA LEU A 190 4.19 -2.61 8.69
C LEU A 190 3.15 -1.73 8.00
N GLU A 191 3.33 -0.42 8.08
CA GLU A 191 2.58 0.52 7.25
C GLU A 191 2.80 0.14 5.78
N GLY A 192 1.71 -0.29 5.14
CA GLY A 192 1.71 -0.63 3.73
C GLY A 192 1.54 0.58 2.85
N GLU A 193 2.11 0.53 1.67
CA GLU A 193 1.84 1.48 0.60
C GLU A 193 0.36 1.41 0.18
N ASN A 194 -0.29 2.57 0.04
CA ASN A 194 -1.60 2.66 -0.57
C ASN A 194 -1.40 2.71 -2.09
N PHE A 195 -2.02 1.80 -2.82
CA PHE A 195 -1.94 1.83 -4.28
C PHE A 195 -3.22 1.37 -4.96
N ALA A 196 -3.38 1.78 -6.21
CA ALA A 196 -4.44 1.30 -7.09
C ALA A 196 -3.88 1.03 -8.48
N VAL A 197 -4.15 -0.15 -9.03
CA VAL A 197 -3.91 -0.47 -10.43
C VAL A 197 -5.23 -0.39 -11.19
N ILE A 198 -5.24 0.32 -12.32
CA ILE A 198 -6.43 0.56 -13.13
C ILE A 198 -6.19 0.02 -14.55
N ASP A 199 -7.08 -0.85 -15.00
CA ASP A 199 -7.10 -1.50 -16.32
C ASP A 199 -5.71 -2.04 -16.76
N SER A 200 -4.91 -2.55 -15.81
CA SER A 200 -3.55 -3.08 -16.04
C SER A 200 -2.60 -2.13 -16.79
N SER A 201 -2.82 -0.81 -16.67
CA SER A 201 -2.12 0.19 -17.48
C SER A 201 -1.60 1.40 -16.70
N VAL A 202 -2.21 1.71 -15.55
CA VAL A 202 -1.76 2.80 -14.69
C VAL A 202 -1.78 2.36 -13.23
N VAL A 203 -0.74 2.74 -12.51
CA VAL A 203 -0.64 2.57 -11.07
C VAL A 203 -0.66 3.93 -10.41
N PHE A 204 -1.47 4.09 -9.38
CA PHE A 204 -1.44 5.21 -8.45
C PHE A 204 -0.85 4.72 -7.13
N LEU A 205 0.12 5.45 -6.58
CA LEU A 205 0.68 5.22 -5.25
C LEU A 205 0.52 6.45 -4.40
N GLY A 206 -0.05 6.27 -3.21
CA GLY A 206 -0.25 7.34 -2.22
C GLY A 206 0.46 7.02 -0.91
N TYR A 207 1.04 8.04 -0.31
CA TYR A 207 1.64 7.99 1.02
C TYR A 207 1.12 9.16 1.86
N ALA A 208 0.87 8.90 3.13
CA ALA A 208 0.47 9.93 4.07
C ALA A 208 1.69 10.80 4.39
N VAL A 209 1.49 12.11 4.42
CA VAL A 209 2.55 13.09 4.74
C VAL A 209 2.41 13.57 6.19
N ASP A 210 1.20 13.52 6.75
CA ASP A 210 0.94 13.93 8.13
C ASP A 210 -0.19 13.13 8.80
N ASP A 211 -0.32 13.32 10.12
CA ASP A 211 -1.38 12.71 10.93
C ASP A 211 -2.78 13.25 10.61
N ARG A 212 -2.87 14.33 9.82
CA ARG A 212 -4.15 14.94 9.41
C ARG A 212 -4.73 14.24 8.18
N GLY A 213 -4.01 13.29 7.59
CA GLY A 213 -4.46 12.53 6.44
C GLY A 213 -4.21 13.27 5.12
N GLU A 214 -3.28 14.22 5.10
CA GLU A 214 -2.76 14.74 3.84
C GLU A 214 -2.01 13.63 3.11
N LEU A 215 -2.38 13.41 1.86
CA LEU A 215 -1.87 12.34 1.01
C LEU A 215 -1.17 12.95 -0.19
N HIS A 216 0.11 12.63 -0.34
CA HIS A 216 0.84 12.89 -1.57
C HIS A 216 0.98 11.58 -2.34
N GLY A 217 1.32 11.68 -3.61
CA GLY A 217 1.49 10.47 -4.39
C GLY A 217 1.95 10.73 -5.79
N PHE A 218 1.97 9.66 -6.55
CA PHE A 218 2.30 9.72 -7.96
C PHE A 218 1.55 8.64 -8.73
N SER A 219 1.51 8.81 -10.05
CA SER A 219 1.01 7.80 -10.96
C SER A 219 2.04 7.47 -12.02
N ILE A 220 2.09 6.20 -12.39
CA ILE A 220 2.94 5.68 -13.46
C ILE A 220 2.03 5.02 -14.50
N ARG A 221 2.10 5.47 -15.75
CA ARG A 221 1.38 4.81 -16.87
C ARG A 221 2.32 3.89 -17.62
N ASP A 222 2.45 2.68 -17.13
CA ASP A 222 3.24 1.62 -17.75
C ASP A 222 2.62 0.25 -17.43
N ALA A 223 2.50 -0.59 -18.46
CA ALA A 223 1.86 -1.90 -18.31
C ALA A 223 2.73 -2.90 -17.54
N GLY A 224 4.06 -2.80 -17.63
CA GLY A 224 4.99 -3.65 -16.87
C GLY A 224 4.98 -3.34 -15.38
N VAL A 225 4.92 -2.05 -15.04
CA VAL A 225 4.71 -1.58 -13.66
C VAL A 225 3.35 -2.03 -13.14
N ALA A 226 2.29 -1.81 -13.92
CA ALA A 226 0.95 -2.26 -13.55
C ALA A 226 0.89 -3.76 -13.30
N ALA A 227 1.52 -4.59 -14.14
CA ALA A 227 1.59 -6.03 -13.95
C ALA A 227 2.33 -6.42 -12.65
N THR A 228 3.37 -5.68 -12.29
CA THR A 228 4.13 -5.90 -11.04
C THR A 228 3.26 -5.59 -9.82
N PHE A 229 2.53 -4.47 -9.81
CA PHE A 229 1.62 -4.11 -8.74
C PHE A 229 0.37 -5.02 -8.68
N GLU A 230 -0.12 -5.52 -9.81
CA GLU A 230 -1.17 -6.54 -9.84
C GLU A 230 -0.70 -7.88 -9.28
N HIS A 231 0.55 -8.26 -9.54
CA HIS A 231 1.14 -9.43 -8.90
C HIS A 231 1.17 -9.24 -7.37
N HIS A 232 1.69 -8.10 -6.91
CA HIS A 232 1.72 -7.78 -5.49
C HIS A 232 0.31 -7.75 -4.87
N PHE A 233 -0.67 -7.16 -5.55
CA PHE A 233 -2.07 -7.19 -5.14
C PHE A 233 -2.58 -8.62 -4.99
N ARG A 234 -2.30 -9.51 -5.94
CA ARG A 234 -2.74 -10.91 -5.90
C ARG A 234 -2.14 -11.68 -4.72
N GLU A 235 -0.90 -11.38 -4.35
CA GLU A 235 -0.28 -11.94 -3.14
C GLU A 235 -1.03 -11.51 -1.88
N LEU A 236 -1.30 -10.21 -1.75
CA LEU A 236 -2.08 -9.67 -0.63
C LEU A 236 -3.50 -10.25 -0.59
N TRP A 237 -4.13 -10.38 -1.76
CA TRP A 237 -5.45 -10.98 -1.93
C TRP A 237 -5.47 -12.44 -1.46
N ARG A 238 -4.43 -13.22 -1.80
CA ARG A 238 -4.27 -14.61 -1.36
C ARG A 238 -4.03 -14.71 0.14
N LEU A 239 -3.17 -13.85 0.69
CA LEU A 239 -2.90 -13.82 2.14
C LEU A 239 -4.17 -13.49 2.93
N ALA A 240 -4.97 -12.54 2.47
CA ALA A 240 -6.24 -12.21 3.09
C ALA A 240 -7.24 -13.39 3.10
N ASN A 241 -7.14 -14.30 2.12
CA ASN A 241 -7.94 -15.52 2.06
C ASN A 241 -7.51 -16.59 3.07
N SER A 242 -6.21 -16.63 3.38
CA SER A 242 -5.62 -17.60 4.30
C SER A 242 -5.64 -17.10 5.74
N SER A 243 -5.83 -15.80 5.93
CA SER A 243 -5.99 -15.21 7.26
C SER A 243 -7.32 -15.68 7.84
N PRO A 244 -7.33 -16.32 9.03
CA PRO A 244 -8.57 -16.73 9.67
C PRO A 244 -9.29 -15.49 10.21
N SER A 245 -9.90 -14.70 9.33
CA SER A 245 -10.95 -13.76 9.71
C SER A 245 -12.25 -14.54 9.93
N GLY A 246 -12.22 -15.47 10.88
CA GLY A 246 -13.40 -16.08 11.46
C GLY A 246 -13.92 -15.18 12.58
N HIS A 247 -14.67 -14.16 12.23
CA HIS A 247 -15.82 -13.83 13.06
C HIS A 247 -17.01 -14.49 12.38
N PRO A 248 -17.62 -15.54 12.98
CA PRO A 248 -18.92 -15.95 12.49
C PRO A 248 -19.85 -14.74 12.59
N PRO A 249 -20.83 -14.58 11.67
CA PRO A 249 -21.85 -13.57 11.84
C PRO A 249 -22.41 -13.72 13.25
N GLN A 250 -22.28 -12.68 14.08
CA GLN A 250 -23.00 -12.63 15.34
C GLN A 250 -24.46 -12.85 14.97
N GLN A 251 -24.97 -14.05 15.27
CA GLN A 251 -26.39 -14.29 15.33
C GLN A 251 -26.93 -13.19 16.23
N ARG A 252 -27.74 -12.28 15.68
CA ARG A 252 -28.51 -11.35 16.49
C ARG A 252 -29.18 -12.20 17.55
N GLN A 253 -28.77 -12.04 18.80
CA GLN A 253 -29.54 -12.58 19.91
C GLN A 253 -30.97 -12.05 19.72
N PRO A 254 -31.98 -12.94 19.65
CA PRO A 254 -33.36 -12.50 19.71
C PRO A 254 -33.48 -11.64 20.96
N LEU A 255 -34.01 -10.44 20.78
CA LEU A 255 -34.38 -9.55 21.86
C LEU A 255 -35.12 -10.38 22.91
N ALA A 256 -34.55 -10.52 24.12
CA ALA A 256 -35.22 -11.21 25.20
C ALA A 256 -36.57 -10.52 25.42
N ASP A 257 -37.62 -11.31 25.27
CA ASP A 257 -39.00 -10.89 25.50
C ASP A 257 -39.13 -10.39 26.95
N PRO A 258 -39.61 -9.17 27.23
CA PRO A 258 -39.69 -8.64 28.60
C PRO A 258 -40.80 -9.27 29.46
N SER A 259 -41.26 -10.48 29.13
CA SER A 259 -42.45 -11.10 29.71
C SER A 259 -42.19 -11.94 30.97
N ASP A 260 -40.96 -12.37 31.23
CA ASP A 260 -40.63 -13.23 32.38
C ASP A 260 -40.01 -12.44 33.53
N GLY A 261 -40.85 -11.71 34.24
CA GLY A 261 -40.45 -10.87 35.36
C GLY A 261 -41.59 -10.43 36.28
N MET A 262 -42.58 -11.29 36.53
CA MET A 262 -43.54 -11.10 37.63
C MET A 262 -43.54 -12.33 38.54
N GLY A 263 -42.49 -12.40 39.36
CA GLY A 263 -42.44 -13.25 40.54
C GLY A 263 -43.05 -12.54 41.75
N ASP A 264 -44.16 -13.10 42.22
CA ASP A 264 -44.63 -13.19 43.61
C ASP A 264 -44.27 -12.09 44.61
N ALA A 265 -45.24 -11.20 44.86
CA ALA A 265 -45.33 -10.42 46.09
C ALA A 265 -46.47 -10.93 46.98
N GLN A 266 -46.05 -11.59 48.05
CA GLN A 266 -46.72 -11.94 49.30
C GLN A 266 -48.08 -11.27 49.60
N ARG A 267 -49.10 -12.10 49.85
CA ARG A 267 -50.35 -11.72 50.55
C ARG A 267 -50.28 -12.18 52.01
N PRO A 268 -50.59 -11.31 52.99
CA PRO A 268 -50.61 -11.69 54.39
C PRO A 268 -51.89 -12.44 54.79
N SER A 269 -51.69 -13.42 55.66
CA SER A 269 -52.68 -14.28 56.31
C SER A 269 -53.73 -13.48 57.08
N ARG A 270 -55.02 -13.74 56.82
CA ARG A 270 -56.12 -13.43 57.75
C ARG A 270 -56.22 -14.57 58.77
N GLY A 271 -55.88 -14.30 60.01
CA GLY A 271 -56.35 -15.05 61.17
C GLY A 271 -57.64 -14.44 61.70
N ALA A 272 -58.56 -15.31 62.09
CA ALA A 272 -59.65 -15.03 63.01
C ALA A 272 -59.11 -14.87 64.45
#